data_AF-A0A8J4BQL1-F1
#
_entry.id   AF-A0A8J4BQL1-F1
#
_cell.length_a   1.000
_cell.length_b   1.000
_cell.length_c   1.000
_cell.angle_alpha   90.00
_cell.angle_beta   90.00
_cell.angle_gamma   90.00
#
_symmetry.space_group_name_H-M   'P 1'
#
loop_
_entity.id
_entity.type
_entity.pdbx_description
1 polymer ?
#
loop_
_entity_poly.entity_id
_entity_poly.type
_entity_poly.pdbx_seq_one_letter_code
_entity_poly.pdbx_strand_id
1 'polypeptide(L)'
;MLTWFSMMPVRTFCATLLVVLFAFTNCAHSLHVDFYKNHAEAAAAKAARSQLHARGRRLSQGPNDTICYLGCLVAPIGDPSAAPLPRLLLQTDAPMKLQDCHRAAVQAGVTFFAVAHIRYCYGGDTEVEGWAYNDSCTPDCLLGRNSTNTCTTPDAFSFSMGICLRLDVPCAPDVGPQQPQRPNSPALPPPPPSPPSPPPSPQPPPPFPPPPPSPLRPPASPRAPEEAPDPPAEDVSSPPPPPLPPAEFECRDNTSLAGVDIAKFRLSRQSSTEDNIATCHSYCVSMPGCKGYFFKTTLYCFIMKEVTDYKRFSTSIIACRLL
;
A
#
# COMPACT_ATOMS: atom_id res chain seq x y z
N MET A 1 29.67 -40.91 29.13
CA MET A 1 28.31 -40.72 29.68
C MET A 1 27.26 -41.37 28.78
N LEU A 2 27.47 -42.62 28.33
CA LEU A 2 26.62 -43.30 27.33
C LEU A 2 26.68 -44.83 27.52
N THR A 3 26.22 -45.35 28.66
CA THR A 3 26.11 -46.81 28.88
C THR A 3 24.87 -47.25 29.67
N TRP A 4 23.84 -46.40 29.80
CA TRP A 4 22.68 -46.67 30.67
C TRP A 4 21.37 -47.06 29.95
N PHE A 5 21.42 -47.61 28.73
CA PHE A 5 20.21 -47.98 27.97
C PHE A 5 19.98 -49.49 27.76
N SER A 6 20.70 -50.37 28.45
CA SER A 6 20.45 -51.82 28.38
C SER A 6 19.69 -52.32 29.60
N MET A 7 18.39 -52.00 29.72
CA MET A 7 17.40 -52.81 30.48
C MET A 7 15.98 -52.21 30.54
N MET A 8 15.54 -51.40 29.57
CA MET A 8 14.09 -51.09 29.51
C MET A 8 13.34 -52.22 28.79
N PRO A 9 12.26 -52.77 29.37
CA PRO A 9 11.41 -53.74 28.69
C PRO A 9 10.89 -53.14 27.39
N VAL A 10 10.96 -53.88 26.29
CA VAL A 10 10.51 -53.46 24.95
C VAL A 10 9.09 -52.88 24.96
N ARG A 11 8.24 -53.38 25.87
CA ARG A 11 6.86 -52.89 26.07
C ARG A 11 6.80 -51.44 26.57
N THR A 12 7.73 -51.02 27.42
CA THR A 12 7.77 -49.67 27.96
C THR A 12 8.26 -48.67 26.92
N PHE A 13 9.18 -49.08 26.05
CA PHE A 13 9.71 -48.26 24.97
C PHE A 13 8.67 -47.97 23.87
N CYS A 14 7.85 -48.96 23.52
CA CYS A 14 6.76 -48.72 22.55
C CYS A 14 5.68 -47.77 23.09
N ALA A 15 5.37 -47.85 24.39
CA ALA A 15 4.38 -46.96 25.00
C ALA A 15 4.87 -45.51 25.04
N THR A 16 6.14 -45.27 25.40
CA THR A 16 6.71 -43.91 25.38
C THR A 16 6.82 -43.36 23.96
N LEU A 17 7.20 -44.17 22.98
CA LEU A 17 7.25 -43.73 21.58
C LEU A 17 5.86 -43.32 21.05
N LEU A 18 4.81 -44.08 21.40
CA LEU A 18 3.43 -43.75 21.01
C LEU A 18 2.93 -42.46 21.66
N VAL A 19 3.25 -42.21 22.93
CA VAL A 19 2.90 -40.96 23.62
C VAL A 19 3.62 -39.77 23.00
N VAL A 20 4.91 -39.93 22.64
CA VAL A 20 5.68 -38.89 21.95
C VAL A 20 5.09 -38.61 20.56
N LEU A 21 4.77 -39.65 19.78
CA LEU A 21 4.14 -39.50 18.47
C LEU A 21 2.77 -38.80 18.56
N PHE A 22 1.95 -39.14 19.56
CA PHE A 22 0.66 -38.48 19.78
C PHE A 22 0.81 -37.01 20.21
N ALA A 23 1.83 -36.68 21.00
CA ALA A 23 2.11 -35.30 21.38
C ALA A 23 2.57 -34.48 20.16
N PHE A 24 3.43 -35.05 19.30
CA PHE A 24 3.89 -34.38 18.08
C PHE A 24 2.77 -34.15 17.06
N THR A 25 1.86 -35.11 16.85
CA THR A 25 0.75 -34.94 15.89
C THR A 25 -0.29 -33.91 16.36
N ASN A 26 -0.54 -33.82 17.67
CA ASN A 26 -1.42 -32.78 18.22
C ASN A 26 -0.79 -31.38 18.20
N CYS A 27 0.53 -31.26 18.43
CA CYS A 27 1.23 -29.98 18.28
C CYS A 27 1.26 -29.49 16.82
N ALA A 28 1.45 -30.40 15.86
CA ALA A 28 1.44 -30.05 14.44
C ALA A 28 0.07 -29.55 13.97
N HIS A 29 -1.03 -30.14 14.46
CA HIS A 29 -2.38 -29.65 14.16
C HIS A 29 -2.68 -28.30 14.82
N SER A 30 -2.21 -28.05 16.04
CA SER A 30 -2.42 -26.77 16.72
C SER A 30 -1.71 -25.61 16.00
N LEU A 31 -0.47 -25.83 15.55
CA LEU A 31 0.30 -24.81 14.81
C LEU A 31 -0.30 -24.47 13.43
N HIS A 32 -0.91 -25.45 12.77
CA HIS A 32 -1.57 -25.24 11.48
C HIS A 32 -2.86 -24.41 11.65
N VAL A 33 -3.61 -24.60 12.73
CA VAL A 33 -4.85 -23.84 12.96
C VAL A 33 -4.56 -22.36 13.28
N ASP A 34 -3.50 -22.07 14.06
CA ASP A 34 -3.13 -20.70 14.41
C ASP A 34 -2.61 -19.90 13.20
N PHE A 35 -1.91 -20.56 12.26
CA PHE A 35 -1.43 -19.91 11.04
C PHE A 35 -2.59 -19.44 10.14
N TYR A 36 -3.62 -20.26 9.95
CA TYR A 36 -4.78 -19.90 9.12
C TYR A 36 -5.70 -18.87 9.79
N LYS A 37 -5.78 -18.88 11.13
CA LYS A 37 -6.55 -17.88 11.88
C LYS A 37 -5.96 -16.48 11.71
N ASN A 38 -4.64 -16.35 11.76
CA ASN A 38 -3.95 -15.08 11.55
C ASN A 38 -4.11 -14.53 10.12
N HIS A 39 -4.15 -15.39 9.10
CA HIS A 39 -4.40 -14.95 7.72
C HIS A 39 -5.86 -14.57 7.46
N ALA A 40 -6.81 -15.31 8.02
CA ALA A 40 -8.23 -14.99 7.92
C ALA A 40 -8.58 -13.69 8.66
N GLU A 41 -8.00 -13.48 9.85
CA GLU A 41 -8.14 -12.24 10.61
C GLU A 41 -7.42 -11.06 9.94
N ALA A 42 -6.26 -11.27 9.32
CA ALA A 42 -5.59 -10.23 8.53
C ALA A 42 -6.39 -9.85 7.27
N ALA A 43 -6.96 -10.83 6.55
CA ALA A 43 -7.83 -10.58 5.40
C ALA A 43 -9.14 -9.90 5.81
N ALA A 44 -9.74 -10.32 6.92
CA ALA A 44 -10.94 -9.69 7.48
C ALA A 44 -10.66 -8.27 8.01
N ALA A 45 -9.50 -8.03 8.62
CA ALA A 45 -9.06 -6.70 9.04
C ALA A 45 -8.73 -5.80 7.84
N LYS A 46 -8.17 -6.35 6.76
CA LYS A 46 -7.94 -5.65 5.48
C LYS A 46 -9.28 -5.29 4.82
N ALA A 47 -10.24 -6.21 4.82
CA ALA A 47 -11.60 -5.99 4.31
C ALA A 47 -12.39 -4.99 5.17
N ALA A 48 -12.31 -5.07 6.50
CA ALA A 48 -12.96 -4.15 7.42
C ALA A 48 -12.33 -2.74 7.37
N ARG A 49 -11.01 -2.63 7.19
CA ARG A 49 -10.33 -1.35 6.93
C ARG A 49 -10.67 -0.78 5.56
N SER A 50 -10.78 -1.62 4.54
CA SER A 50 -11.32 -1.24 3.22
C SER A 50 -12.72 -0.65 3.36
N GLN A 51 -13.60 -1.26 4.16
CA GLN A 51 -14.94 -0.73 4.43
C GLN A 51 -14.94 0.62 5.18
N LEU A 52 -13.98 0.86 6.08
CA LEU A 52 -13.86 2.13 6.81
C LEU A 52 -13.44 3.32 5.91
N HIS A 53 -12.79 3.06 4.78
CA HIS A 53 -12.27 4.09 3.87
C HIS A 53 -12.91 4.11 2.48
N ALA A 54 -13.72 3.11 2.14
CA ALA A 54 -14.44 3.01 0.87
C ALA A 54 -15.48 4.13 0.73
N ARG A 55 -15.05 5.25 0.16
CA ARG A 55 -15.96 6.28 -0.36
C ARG A 55 -16.21 6.00 -1.83
N GLY A 56 -17.38 5.44 -2.13
CA GLY A 56 -17.84 5.28 -3.52
C GLY A 56 -18.21 6.63 -4.13
N ARG A 57 -17.73 6.92 -5.34
CA ARG A 57 -18.14 8.09 -6.14
C ARG A 57 -18.27 7.73 -7.61
N ARG A 58 -19.18 8.41 -8.31
CA ARG A 58 -19.33 8.31 -9.76
C ARG A 58 -18.40 9.30 -10.45
N LEU A 59 -17.52 8.81 -11.33
CA LEU A 59 -16.67 9.67 -12.17
C LEU A 59 -17.35 10.10 -13.47
N SER A 60 -18.36 9.35 -13.91
CA SER A 60 -19.15 9.62 -15.10
C SER A 60 -20.63 9.34 -14.83
N GLN A 61 -21.51 9.89 -15.67
CA GLN A 61 -22.97 9.72 -15.56
C GLN A 61 -23.42 8.29 -15.89
N GLY A 62 -22.54 7.43 -16.41
CA GLY A 62 -22.84 6.04 -16.71
C GLY A 62 -23.06 5.18 -15.45
N PRO A 63 -23.97 4.20 -15.49
CA PRO A 63 -24.23 3.30 -14.35
C PRO A 63 -23.02 2.41 -13.99
N ASN A 64 -22.10 2.20 -14.92
CA ASN A 64 -20.92 1.34 -14.74
C ASN A 64 -19.65 2.11 -14.34
N ASP A 65 -19.71 3.44 -14.23
CA ASP A 65 -18.54 4.30 -14.00
C ASP A 65 -18.34 4.64 -12.52
N THR A 66 -18.74 3.72 -11.66
CA THR A 66 -18.59 3.88 -10.21
C THR A 66 -17.23 3.35 -9.79
N ILE A 67 -16.39 4.25 -9.28
CA ILE A 67 -15.12 3.89 -8.69
C ILE A 67 -15.21 3.93 -7.17
N CYS A 68 -14.43 3.07 -6.54
CA CYS A 68 -14.24 3.06 -5.10
C CYS A 68 -12.83 3.49 -4.81
N TYR A 69 -12.70 4.49 -3.98
CA TYR A 69 -11.42 4.80 -3.39
C TYR A 69 -11.06 3.73 -2.36
N LEU A 70 -9.97 3.01 -2.59
CA LEU A 70 -9.50 1.96 -1.67
C LEU A 70 -8.56 2.51 -0.61
N GLY A 71 -7.89 3.63 -0.87
CA GLY A 71 -7.00 4.28 0.08
C GLY A 71 -5.79 4.91 -0.60
N CYS A 72 -4.99 5.56 0.24
CA CYS A 72 -3.70 6.11 -0.13
C CYS A 72 -2.62 5.16 0.37
N LEU A 73 -1.63 4.92 -0.47
CA LEU A 73 -0.64 3.87 -0.33
C LEU A 73 0.75 4.50 -0.43
N VAL A 74 1.63 4.13 0.48
CA VAL A 74 3.05 4.51 0.47
C VAL A 74 3.86 3.38 -0.17
N ALA A 75 4.77 3.76 -1.06
CA ALA A 75 5.68 2.83 -1.68
C ALA A 75 6.52 2.09 -0.61
N PRO A 76 6.93 0.84 -0.86
CA PRO A 76 7.86 0.12 0.00
C PRO A 76 9.12 0.94 0.27
N ILE A 77 9.59 0.96 1.52
CA ILE A 77 10.76 1.76 1.93
C ILE A 77 12.03 1.36 1.15
N GLY A 78 12.16 0.08 0.81
CA GLY A 78 13.29 -0.45 0.04
C GLY A 78 13.21 -0.17 -1.46
N ASP A 79 12.04 0.21 -1.98
CA ASP A 79 11.83 0.51 -3.39
C ASP A 79 10.74 1.59 -3.54
N PRO A 80 11.11 2.88 -3.42
CA PRO A 80 10.16 3.98 -3.56
C PRO A 80 9.63 4.11 -5.00
N SER A 81 10.21 3.38 -5.97
CA SER A 81 9.78 3.36 -7.37
C SER A 81 9.00 2.10 -7.72
N ALA A 82 8.69 1.25 -6.73
CA ALA A 82 7.88 0.06 -6.94
C ALA A 82 6.58 0.46 -7.67
N ALA A 83 6.07 -0.43 -8.51
CA ALA A 83 4.75 -0.23 -9.09
C ALA A 83 3.68 -0.70 -8.08
N PRO A 84 2.60 0.08 -7.85
CA PRO A 84 1.49 -0.38 -7.00
C PRO A 84 0.68 -1.50 -7.66
N LEU A 85 0.68 -1.57 -8.99
CA LEU A 85 -0.02 -2.59 -9.77
C LEU A 85 0.86 -3.02 -10.95
N PRO A 86 0.70 -4.25 -11.46
CA PRO A 86 1.68 -4.87 -12.36
C PRO A 86 1.78 -4.22 -13.74
N ARG A 87 0.74 -3.49 -14.19
CA ARG A 87 0.69 -2.95 -15.56
C ARG A 87 0.72 -1.43 -15.55
N LEU A 88 1.73 -0.82 -16.17
CA LEU A 88 1.70 0.61 -16.49
C LEU A 88 0.70 0.85 -17.63
N LEU A 89 -0.29 1.69 -17.38
CA LEU A 89 -1.35 2.02 -18.33
C LEU A 89 -1.09 3.35 -19.05
N LEU A 90 -0.62 4.35 -18.31
CA LEU A 90 -0.37 5.70 -18.81
C LEU A 90 0.74 6.39 -18.03
N GLN A 91 1.55 7.17 -18.71
CA GLN A 91 2.57 8.05 -18.12
C GLN A 91 2.45 9.43 -18.76
N THR A 92 2.46 10.48 -17.93
CA THR A 92 2.33 11.87 -18.40
C THR A 92 3.38 12.78 -17.79
N ASP A 93 3.82 13.80 -18.53
CA ASP A 93 4.72 14.83 -18.00
C ASP A 93 4.00 15.84 -17.10
N ALA A 94 2.69 16.00 -17.30
CA ALA A 94 1.82 16.78 -16.44
C ALA A 94 1.23 15.92 -15.31
N PRO A 95 0.75 16.54 -14.21
CA PRO A 95 -0.02 15.83 -13.21
C PRO A 95 -1.20 15.06 -13.82
N MET A 96 -1.27 13.77 -13.49
CA MET A 96 -2.24 12.80 -13.95
C MET A 96 -3.63 13.19 -13.47
N LYS A 97 -4.57 13.29 -14.42
CA LYS A 97 -5.97 13.44 -14.08
C LYS A 97 -6.55 12.08 -13.74
N LEU A 98 -7.32 12.01 -12.66
CA LEU A 98 -7.96 10.77 -12.24
C LEU A 98 -8.83 10.15 -13.37
N GLN A 99 -9.53 11.00 -14.13
CA GLN A 99 -10.37 10.57 -15.25
C GLN A 99 -9.57 9.95 -16.41
N ASP A 100 -8.36 10.45 -16.68
CA ASP A 100 -7.51 9.92 -17.75
C ASP A 100 -6.99 8.53 -17.38
N CYS A 101 -6.56 8.35 -16.12
CA CYS A 101 -6.15 7.04 -15.61
C CYS A 101 -7.31 6.04 -15.57
N HIS A 102 -8.49 6.47 -15.12
CA HIS A 102 -9.71 5.65 -15.16
C HIS A 102 -10.04 5.19 -16.58
N ARG A 103 -10.01 6.10 -17.57
CA ARG A 103 -10.28 5.74 -18.98
C ARG A 103 -9.26 4.71 -19.49
N ALA A 104 -7.99 4.89 -19.16
CA ALA A 104 -6.95 3.93 -19.51
C ALA A 104 -7.18 2.55 -18.87
N ALA A 105 -7.64 2.53 -17.61
CA ALA A 105 -7.98 1.28 -16.91
C ALA A 105 -9.16 0.54 -17.56
N VAL A 106 -10.23 1.26 -17.89
CA VAL A 106 -11.39 0.71 -18.62
C VAL A 106 -10.97 0.17 -19.98
N GLN A 107 -10.15 0.91 -20.73
CA GLN A 107 -9.64 0.47 -22.04
C GLN A 107 -8.74 -0.76 -21.93
N ALA A 108 -7.99 -0.89 -20.84
CA ALA A 108 -7.13 -2.03 -20.57
C ALA A 108 -7.88 -3.26 -20.02
N GLY A 109 -9.16 -3.10 -19.66
CA GLY A 109 -10.00 -4.18 -19.12
C GLY A 109 -9.61 -4.66 -17.73
N VAL A 110 -8.90 -3.83 -16.95
CA VAL A 110 -8.49 -4.17 -15.58
C VAL A 110 -9.58 -3.82 -14.56
N THR A 111 -9.52 -4.34 -13.34
CA THR A 111 -10.52 -4.04 -12.28
C THR A 111 -10.03 -3.05 -11.22
N PHE A 112 -8.71 -2.95 -11.06
CA PHE A 112 -8.04 -2.01 -10.16
C PHE A 112 -7.15 -1.07 -10.96
N PHE A 113 -7.04 0.17 -10.47
CA PHE A 113 -6.07 1.12 -11.00
C PHE A 113 -5.54 2.03 -9.89
N ALA A 114 -4.33 2.53 -10.08
CA ALA A 114 -3.68 3.40 -9.13
C ALA A 114 -2.95 4.56 -9.83
N VAL A 115 -3.03 5.75 -9.24
CA VAL A 115 -2.22 6.91 -9.65
C VAL A 115 -1.06 7.01 -8.68
N ALA A 116 0.18 6.86 -9.16
CA ALA A 116 1.39 6.93 -8.35
C ALA A 116 2.31 8.06 -8.81
N HIS A 117 2.99 8.69 -7.84
CA HIS A 117 3.94 9.79 -8.06
C HIS A 117 3.42 10.87 -8.99
N ILE A 118 2.12 11.20 -8.90
CA ILE A 118 1.46 12.26 -9.67
C ILE A 118 1.38 11.99 -11.19
N ARG A 119 2.17 11.08 -11.77
CA ARG A 119 2.41 11.00 -13.22
C ARG A 119 2.17 9.63 -13.83
N TYR A 120 2.11 8.59 -13.01
CA TYR A 120 1.99 7.22 -13.48
C TYR A 120 0.61 6.68 -13.14
N CYS A 121 -0.01 6.05 -14.13
CA CYS A 121 -1.25 5.30 -13.97
C CYS A 121 -0.91 3.83 -14.12
N TYR A 122 -1.18 3.04 -13.09
CA TYR A 122 -1.02 1.59 -13.10
C TYR A 122 -2.38 0.90 -13.02
N GLY A 123 -2.45 -0.35 -13.47
CA GLY A 123 -3.65 -1.17 -13.48
C GLY A 123 -3.37 -2.64 -13.25
N GLY A 124 -4.39 -3.37 -12.79
CA GLY A 124 -4.30 -4.81 -12.55
C GLY A 124 -5.63 -5.43 -12.19
N ASP A 125 -5.66 -6.76 -12.13
CA ASP A 125 -6.85 -7.54 -11.77
C ASP A 125 -6.90 -7.93 -10.28
N THR A 126 -5.86 -7.55 -9.54
CA THR A 126 -5.71 -7.78 -8.11
C THR A 126 -5.53 -6.46 -7.38
N GLU A 127 -5.86 -6.45 -6.09
CA GLU A 127 -5.57 -5.31 -5.20
C GLU A 127 -4.06 -5.05 -5.11
N VAL A 128 -3.70 -3.85 -4.65
CA VAL A 128 -2.31 -3.51 -4.37
C VAL A 128 -1.78 -4.38 -3.23
N GLU A 129 -0.62 -5.01 -3.45
CA GLU A 129 0.09 -5.82 -2.48
C GLU A 129 1.43 -5.18 -2.13
N GLY A 130 1.87 -5.34 -0.87
CA GLY A 130 3.18 -4.85 -0.41
C GLY A 130 3.28 -3.34 -0.13
N TRP A 131 2.22 -2.56 -0.35
CA TRP A 131 2.18 -1.14 -0.02
C TRP A 131 1.52 -0.88 1.34
N ALA A 132 2.03 0.10 2.08
CA ALA A 132 1.48 0.48 3.38
C ALA A 132 0.39 1.54 3.21
N TYR A 133 -0.68 1.46 4.00
CA TYR A 133 -1.72 2.49 4.01
C TYR A 133 -1.22 3.76 4.71
N ASN A 134 -1.52 4.91 4.09
CA ASN A 134 -1.27 6.22 4.66
C ASN A 134 -2.57 6.92 5.05
N ASP A 135 -2.95 6.85 6.33
CA ASP A 135 -4.13 7.56 6.85
C ASP A 135 -3.95 9.09 6.84
N SER A 136 -2.72 9.58 6.74
CA SER A 136 -2.41 11.02 6.73
C SER A 136 -2.47 11.66 5.34
N CYS A 137 -2.66 10.84 4.31
CA CYS A 137 -2.81 11.32 2.96
C CYS A 137 -4.23 11.85 2.76
N THR A 138 -4.34 13.18 2.71
CA THR A 138 -5.56 13.82 2.22
C THR A 138 -5.61 13.57 0.72
N PRO A 139 -6.65 12.90 0.20
CA PRO A 139 -6.79 12.78 -1.24
C PRO A 139 -7.14 14.15 -1.81
N ASP A 140 -6.13 14.95 -2.13
CA ASP A 140 -6.30 16.23 -2.85
C ASP A 140 -6.73 15.98 -4.30
N CYS A 141 -6.71 14.73 -4.76
CA CYS A 141 -7.41 14.27 -5.96
C CYS A 141 -8.95 14.39 -5.83
N LEU A 142 -9.48 14.71 -4.64
CA LEU A 142 -10.91 14.87 -4.43
C LEU A 142 -11.41 16.14 -5.12
N LEU A 143 -11.95 15.92 -6.32
CA LEU A 143 -12.96 16.70 -7.05
C LEU A 143 -13.61 17.79 -6.17
N GLY A 144 -12.98 18.96 -6.09
CA GLY A 144 -13.68 20.20 -5.82
C GLY A 144 -14.43 20.56 -7.09
N ARG A 145 -15.65 21.11 -6.98
CA ARG A 145 -16.51 21.52 -8.11
C ARG A 145 -15.80 22.35 -9.21
N ASN A 146 -14.62 22.91 -8.92
CA ASN A 146 -13.81 23.72 -9.82
C ASN A 146 -12.28 23.41 -9.77
N SER A 147 -11.82 22.38 -9.04
CA SER A 147 -10.40 22.02 -9.04
C SER A 147 -10.15 20.93 -10.08
N THR A 148 -9.12 21.14 -10.90
CA THR A 148 -8.61 20.13 -11.82
C THR A 148 -8.35 18.86 -11.02
N ASN A 149 -8.91 17.71 -11.43
CA ASN A 149 -8.84 16.40 -10.75
C ASN A 149 -7.44 15.80 -10.76
N THR A 150 -6.49 16.54 -10.25
CA THR A 150 -5.06 16.32 -10.38
C THR A 150 -4.54 15.86 -9.04
N CYS A 151 -3.95 14.68 -9.04
CA CYS A 151 -3.31 14.13 -7.86
C CYS A 151 -1.97 14.81 -7.66
N THR A 152 -1.78 15.52 -6.54
CA THR A 152 -0.57 16.32 -6.27
C THR A 152 0.35 15.71 -5.24
N THR A 153 0.01 14.55 -4.67
CA THR A 153 0.85 13.91 -3.65
C THR A 153 1.78 12.87 -4.28
N PRO A 154 2.99 12.67 -3.72
CA PRO A 154 3.97 11.69 -4.23
C PRO A 154 3.57 10.23 -3.96
N ASP A 155 2.56 10.02 -3.11
CA ASP A 155 2.02 8.70 -2.74
C ASP A 155 1.19 8.09 -3.90
N ALA A 156 0.79 6.83 -3.75
CA ALA A 156 -0.12 6.18 -4.69
C ALA A 156 -1.56 6.21 -4.17
N PHE A 157 -2.51 6.57 -5.04
CA PHE A 157 -3.94 6.47 -4.76
C PHE A 157 -4.51 5.26 -5.48
N SER A 158 -5.11 4.33 -4.75
CA SER A 158 -5.67 3.11 -5.31
C SER A 158 -7.19 3.19 -5.41
N PHE A 159 -7.71 2.71 -6.54
CA PHE A 159 -9.11 2.70 -6.87
C PHE A 159 -9.52 1.35 -7.45
N SER A 160 -10.77 0.97 -7.24
CA SER A 160 -11.37 -0.20 -7.88
C SER A 160 -12.63 0.16 -8.65
N MET A 161 -12.87 -0.53 -9.74
CA MET A 161 -14.12 -0.46 -10.50
C MET A 161 -15.07 -1.57 -10.04
N GLY A 162 -16.28 -1.21 -9.61
CA GLY A 162 -17.34 -2.17 -9.29
C GLY A 162 -17.35 -2.83 -7.90
N ILE A 163 -16.30 -2.69 -7.08
CA ILE A 163 -16.27 -3.30 -5.73
C ILE A 163 -17.33 -2.71 -4.79
N CYS A 164 -17.64 -1.43 -4.88
CA CYS A 164 -18.62 -0.77 -4.01
C CYS A 164 -20.00 -1.39 -4.17
N LEU A 165 -20.33 -1.81 -5.40
CA LEU A 165 -21.60 -2.49 -5.69
C LEU A 165 -21.66 -3.87 -5.03
N ARG A 166 -20.52 -4.56 -4.89
CA ARG A 166 -20.45 -5.87 -4.22
C ARG A 166 -20.47 -5.76 -2.70
N LEU A 167 -19.89 -4.69 -2.15
CA LEU A 167 -19.83 -4.48 -0.70
C LEU A 167 -21.09 -3.81 -0.12
N ASP A 168 -22.10 -3.54 -0.96
CA ASP A 168 -23.32 -2.79 -0.59
C ASP A 168 -23.01 -1.47 0.12
N VAL A 169 -21.84 -0.88 -0.18
CA VAL A 169 -21.45 0.40 0.39
C VAL A 169 -22.15 1.46 -0.45
N PRO A 170 -23.13 2.19 0.10
CA PRO A 170 -23.83 3.21 -0.66
C PRO A 170 -22.79 4.19 -1.15
N CYS A 171 -22.76 4.41 -2.47
CA CYS A 171 -21.99 5.49 -3.04
C CYS A 171 -22.51 6.75 -2.36
N ALA A 172 -21.69 7.36 -1.50
CA ALA A 172 -22.12 8.53 -0.76
C ALA A 172 -22.64 9.51 -1.82
N PRO A 173 -23.93 9.86 -1.80
CA PRO A 173 -24.41 10.88 -2.71
C PRO A 173 -23.55 12.12 -2.46
N ASP A 174 -23.29 12.89 -3.51
CA ASP A 174 -22.36 14.03 -3.54
C ASP A 174 -22.89 15.23 -2.71
N VAL A 175 -23.39 14.94 -1.51
CA VAL A 175 -23.85 15.82 -0.48
C VAL A 175 -22.68 15.91 0.49
N GLY A 176 -21.74 16.81 0.20
CA GLY A 176 -20.80 17.26 1.23
C GLY A 176 -21.57 17.67 2.49
N PRO A 177 -20.91 17.75 3.67
CA PRO A 177 -21.55 18.33 4.85
C PRO A 177 -22.19 19.64 4.43
N GLN A 178 -23.51 19.76 4.59
CA GLN A 178 -24.18 21.04 4.41
C GLN A 178 -23.45 22.00 5.35
N GLN A 179 -22.61 22.84 4.77
CA GLN A 179 -22.09 24.02 5.45
C GLN A 179 -23.34 24.72 6.02
N PRO A 180 -23.38 25.03 7.34
CA PRO A 180 -24.56 25.58 7.97
C PRO A 180 -25.11 26.67 7.08
N GLN A 181 -26.35 26.53 6.63
CA GLN A 181 -26.99 27.58 5.86
C GLN A 181 -26.85 28.85 6.67
N ARG A 182 -26.02 29.76 6.17
CA ARG A 182 -25.82 31.07 6.75
C ARG A 182 -27.23 31.65 6.90
N PRO A 183 -27.66 32.07 8.11
CA PRO A 183 -28.98 32.65 8.31
C PRO A 183 -29.18 33.75 7.27
N ASN A 184 -30.31 33.68 6.56
CA ASN A 184 -30.81 34.62 5.56
C ASN A 184 -30.01 35.94 5.52
N SER A 185 -29.03 36.02 4.62
CA SER A 185 -28.52 37.33 4.22
C SER A 185 -29.67 38.04 3.52
N PRO A 186 -29.99 39.30 3.89
CA PRO A 186 -31.00 40.08 3.20
C PRO A 186 -30.75 40.05 1.69
N ALA A 187 -31.82 39.87 0.91
CA ALA A 187 -31.76 39.87 -0.54
C ALA A 187 -30.96 41.09 -1.02
N LEU A 188 -29.80 40.83 -1.63
CA LEU A 188 -29.08 41.87 -2.36
C LEU A 188 -29.99 42.38 -3.48
N PRO A 189 -30.05 43.70 -3.73
CA PRO A 189 -30.77 44.26 -4.85
C PRO A 189 -30.30 43.60 -6.16
N PRO A 190 -31.20 43.45 -7.15
CA PRO A 190 -30.83 42.89 -8.43
C PRO A 190 -29.63 43.65 -9.02
N PRO A 191 -28.62 42.94 -9.55
CA PRO A 191 -27.49 43.61 -10.18
C PRO A 191 -27.99 44.49 -11.33
N PRO A 192 -27.38 45.67 -11.54
CA PRO A 192 -27.71 46.50 -12.68
C PRO A 192 -27.53 45.71 -13.99
N PRO A 193 -28.35 46.00 -15.03
CA PRO A 193 -28.22 45.35 -16.33
C PRO A 193 -26.79 45.54 -16.85
N SER A 194 -26.19 44.43 -17.27
CA SER A 194 -24.83 44.44 -17.81
C SER A 194 -24.78 45.36 -19.05
N PRO A 195 -23.72 46.18 -19.20
CA PRO A 195 -23.53 46.96 -20.41
C PRO A 195 -23.39 46.02 -21.62
N PRO A 196 -23.81 46.47 -22.82
CA PRO A 196 -23.69 45.68 -24.04
C PRO A 196 -22.22 45.33 -24.28
N SER A 197 -21.96 44.04 -24.53
CA SER A 197 -20.63 43.54 -24.84
C SER A 197 -20.04 44.27 -26.05
N PRO A 198 -18.77 44.70 -25.99
CA PRO A 198 -18.10 45.27 -27.16
C PRO A 198 -18.07 44.25 -28.30
N PRO A 199 -18.07 44.71 -29.57
CA PRO A 199 -17.97 43.83 -30.72
C PRO A 199 -16.67 43.00 -30.65
N PRO A 200 -16.72 41.71 -31.02
CA PRO A 200 -15.55 40.85 -31.00
C PRO A 200 -14.44 41.45 -31.87
N SER A 201 -13.24 41.57 -31.30
CA SER A 201 -12.05 41.97 -32.06
C SER A 201 -11.79 40.97 -33.19
N PRO A 202 -11.33 41.43 -34.36
CA PRO A 202 -11.01 40.54 -35.48
C PRO A 202 -9.99 39.49 -35.03
N GLN A 203 -10.33 38.21 -35.21
CA GLN A 203 -9.40 37.12 -34.94
C GLN A 203 -8.20 37.20 -35.90
N PRO A 204 -6.97 37.05 -35.40
CA PRO A 204 -5.82 36.90 -36.26
C PRO A 204 -5.97 35.65 -37.15
N PRO A 205 -5.40 35.67 -38.37
CA PRO A 205 -5.43 34.51 -39.25
C PRO A 205 -4.75 33.30 -38.57
N PRO A 206 -5.26 32.08 -38.80
CA PRO A 206 -4.66 30.89 -38.23
C PRO A 206 -3.20 30.74 -38.70
N PRO A 207 -2.28 30.30 -37.82
CA PRO A 207 -0.91 30.01 -38.21
C PRO A 207 -0.88 28.90 -39.27
N PHE A 208 0.07 29.00 -40.20
CA PHE A 208 0.27 28.01 -41.26
C PHE A 208 0.52 26.61 -40.67
N PRO A 209 -0.03 25.55 -41.30
CA PRO A 209 0.24 24.18 -40.88
C PRO A 209 1.74 23.87 -41.02
N PRO A 210 2.34 23.11 -40.08
CA PRO A 210 3.72 22.69 -40.20
C PRO A 210 3.93 21.78 -41.44
N PRO A 211 5.13 21.80 -42.04
CA PRO A 211 5.43 20.95 -43.18
C PRO A 211 5.31 19.46 -42.79
N PRO A 212 4.91 18.60 -43.74
CA PRO A 212 4.78 17.17 -43.49
C PRO A 212 6.14 16.56 -43.11
N PRO A 213 6.18 15.64 -42.12
CA PRO A 213 7.41 14.96 -41.73
C PRO A 213 7.95 14.11 -42.88
N SER A 214 9.28 14.19 -43.10
CA SER A 214 9.98 13.39 -44.10
C SER A 214 9.77 11.88 -43.87
N PRO A 215 9.74 11.06 -44.95
CA PRO A 215 9.58 9.62 -44.82
C PRO A 215 10.69 9.00 -43.98
N LEU A 216 10.32 8.35 -42.87
CA LEU A 216 11.24 7.59 -42.04
C LEU A 216 11.81 6.42 -42.84
N ARG A 217 13.15 6.33 -42.84
CA ARG A 217 13.91 5.24 -43.47
C ARG A 217 13.52 3.90 -42.81
N PRO A 218 13.37 2.81 -43.57
CA PRO A 218 13.05 1.50 -42.99
C PRO A 218 14.16 1.06 -42.01
N PRO A 219 13.79 0.53 -40.82
CA PRO A 219 14.77 -0.06 -39.92
C PRO A 219 15.38 -1.32 -40.55
N ALA A 220 16.69 -1.47 -40.37
CA ALA A 220 17.42 -2.66 -40.80
C ALA A 220 16.87 -3.91 -40.08
N SER A 221 16.74 -5.01 -40.82
CA SER A 221 16.25 -6.29 -40.30
C SER A 221 17.05 -6.77 -39.08
N PRO A 222 16.39 -7.25 -38.02
CA PRO A 222 17.06 -7.87 -36.88
C PRO A 222 17.78 -9.14 -37.33
N ARG A 223 19.06 -9.23 -36.96
CA ARG A 223 19.87 -10.44 -37.11
C ARG A 223 19.27 -11.53 -36.20
N ALA A 224 19.13 -12.74 -36.73
CA ALA A 224 18.60 -13.88 -36.01
C ALA A 224 19.37 -14.13 -34.69
N PRO A 225 18.71 -14.50 -33.59
CA PRO A 225 19.37 -14.87 -32.35
C PRO A 225 20.20 -16.14 -32.56
N GLU A 226 21.48 -16.04 -32.23
CA GLU A 226 22.38 -17.18 -32.10
C GLU A 226 21.89 -18.05 -30.93
N GLU A 227 21.72 -19.34 -31.21
CA GLU A 227 21.18 -20.37 -30.34
C GLU A 227 22.00 -20.45 -29.05
N ALA A 228 21.40 -20.04 -27.93
CA ALA A 228 22.04 -20.12 -26.61
C ALA A 228 22.10 -21.59 -26.16
N PRO A 229 23.25 -22.07 -25.66
CA PRO A 229 23.37 -23.43 -25.13
C PRO A 229 22.44 -23.64 -23.94
N ASP A 230 21.79 -24.81 -23.91
CA ASP A 230 20.87 -25.23 -22.85
C ASP A 230 21.49 -25.00 -21.46
N PRO A 231 20.75 -24.40 -20.51
CA PRO A 231 21.21 -24.28 -19.14
C PRO A 231 21.39 -25.68 -18.53
N PRO A 232 22.50 -25.94 -17.85
CA PRO A 232 22.68 -27.21 -17.14
C PRO A 232 21.53 -27.38 -16.16
N ALA A 233 20.89 -28.55 -16.19
CA ALA A 233 19.81 -28.91 -15.28
C ALA A 233 20.28 -28.66 -13.84
N GLU A 234 19.75 -27.61 -13.21
CA GLU A 234 19.99 -27.35 -11.80
C GLU A 234 19.38 -28.51 -11.01
N ASP A 235 20.24 -29.20 -10.28
CA ASP A 235 19.93 -30.33 -9.42
C ASP A 235 19.01 -29.86 -8.28
N VAL A 236 17.69 -30.01 -8.48
CA VAL A 236 16.62 -29.63 -7.54
C VAL A 236 16.55 -30.59 -6.35
N SER A 237 17.65 -30.76 -5.63
CA SER A 237 17.72 -31.61 -4.43
C SER A 237 18.55 -31.01 -3.29
N SER A 238 18.58 -29.68 -3.18
CA SER A 238 18.93 -29.05 -1.90
C SER A 238 17.69 -28.99 -1.01
N PRO A 239 17.67 -29.66 0.15
CA PRO A 239 16.56 -29.55 1.09
C PRO A 239 16.38 -28.08 1.51
N PRO A 240 15.14 -27.61 1.74
CA PRO A 240 14.88 -26.24 2.17
C PRO A 240 15.69 -25.96 3.44
N PRO A 241 16.34 -24.78 3.55
CA PRO A 241 17.09 -24.42 4.74
C PRO A 241 16.18 -24.49 5.97
N PRO A 242 16.69 -24.95 7.13
CA PRO A 242 15.89 -25.01 8.34
C PRO A 242 15.33 -23.63 8.69
N PRO A 243 14.11 -23.54 9.25
CA PRO A 243 13.53 -22.27 9.68
C PRO A 243 14.50 -21.54 10.60
N LEU A 244 14.80 -20.27 10.28
CA LEU A 244 15.58 -19.42 11.18
C LEU A 244 14.83 -19.27 12.51
N PRO A 245 15.53 -19.31 13.66
CA PRO A 245 14.90 -19.06 14.94
C PRO A 245 14.25 -17.66 14.95
N PRO A 246 13.12 -17.48 15.65
CA PRO A 246 12.47 -16.18 15.76
C PRO A 246 13.44 -15.16 16.35
N ALA A 247 13.43 -13.96 15.78
CA ALA A 247 14.24 -12.84 16.26
C ALA A 247 13.87 -12.48 17.72
N GLU A 248 14.85 -12.54 18.62
CA GLU A 248 14.66 -12.14 20.03
C GLU A 248 15.01 -10.66 20.22
N PHE A 249 14.15 -9.91 20.91
CA PHE A 249 14.32 -8.49 21.20
C PHE A 249 14.44 -8.23 22.70
N GLU A 250 15.41 -7.41 23.11
CA GLU A 250 15.51 -6.84 24.45
C GLU A 250 14.81 -5.47 24.48
N CYS A 251 13.71 -5.37 25.23
CA CYS A 251 12.90 -4.15 25.33
C CYS A 251 13.10 -3.40 26.65
N ARG A 252 13.11 -2.06 26.59
CA ARG A 252 13.19 -1.16 27.75
C ARG A 252 12.18 -0.02 27.63
N ASP A 253 11.40 0.18 28.69
CA ASP A 253 10.43 1.27 28.78
C ASP A 253 11.10 2.63 28.96
N ASN A 254 10.42 3.71 28.54
CA ASN A 254 10.86 5.10 28.70
C ASN A 254 12.25 5.39 28.12
N THR A 255 12.63 4.66 27.07
CA THR A 255 13.96 4.71 26.46
C THR A 255 13.86 4.81 24.94
N SER A 256 14.81 5.49 24.29
CA SER A 256 15.06 5.45 22.84
C SER A 256 16.34 4.66 22.56
N LEU A 257 16.53 4.27 21.31
CA LEU A 257 17.81 3.76 20.82
C LEU A 257 18.64 4.90 20.24
N ALA A 258 19.94 4.89 20.51
CA ALA A 258 20.93 5.72 19.83
C ALA A 258 21.56 4.90 18.69
N GLY A 259 21.80 5.54 17.55
CA GLY A 259 22.39 4.89 16.38
C GLY A 259 21.89 5.50 15.06
N VAL A 260 21.90 4.69 14.00
CA VAL A 260 21.48 5.10 12.64
C VAL A 260 20.08 4.54 12.36
N ASP A 261 19.13 5.40 12.00
CA ASP A 261 17.80 5.00 11.57
C ASP A 261 17.76 4.56 10.10
N ILE A 262 17.02 3.50 9.80
CA ILE A 262 16.65 3.10 8.43
C ILE A 262 15.43 3.91 7.99
N ALA A 263 14.46 4.02 8.89
CA ALA A 263 13.16 4.58 8.58
C ALA A 263 12.52 5.23 9.80
N LYS A 264 11.69 6.23 9.52
CA LYS A 264 10.87 6.92 10.50
C LYS A 264 9.50 7.16 9.89
N PHE A 265 8.45 6.73 10.58
CA PHE A 265 7.08 6.95 10.14
C PHE A 265 6.18 7.26 11.33
N ARG A 266 5.05 7.90 11.01
CA ARG A 266 4.04 8.30 11.99
C ARG A 266 2.94 7.25 12.00
N LEU A 267 2.62 6.76 13.19
CA LEU A 267 1.56 5.78 13.42
C LEU A 267 0.22 6.47 13.72
N SER A 268 -0.86 5.67 13.70
CA SER A 268 -2.22 6.16 13.84
C SER A 268 -2.51 6.72 15.24
N ARG A 269 -3.21 7.85 15.28
CA ARG A 269 -3.77 8.43 16.52
C ARG A 269 -4.93 7.63 17.08
N GLN A 270 -5.57 6.80 16.26
CA GLN A 270 -6.77 6.07 16.63
C GLN A 270 -6.45 4.70 17.24
N SER A 271 -5.25 4.17 16.97
CA SER A 271 -4.76 2.92 17.55
C SER A 271 -4.30 3.10 18.99
N SER A 272 -4.44 2.05 19.79
CA SER A 272 -3.91 2.02 21.16
C SER A 272 -2.38 2.13 21.16
N THR A 273 -1.79 2.42 22.32
CA THR A 273 -0.33 2.46 22.47
C THR A 273 0.27 1.09 22.17
N GLU A 274 -0.37 0.03 22.66
CA GLU A 274 0.03 -1.36 22.49
C GLU A 274 -0.01 -1.77 21.00
N ASP A 275 -1.09 -1.42 20.28
CA ASP A 275 -1.20 -1.69 18.85
C ASP A 275 -0.13 -0.96 18.04
N ASN A 276 0.17 0.29 18.41
CA ASN A 276 1.21 1.07 17.78
C ASN A 276 2.61 0.48 18.05
N ILE A 277 2.87 -0.03 19.25
CA ILE A 277 4.12 -0.73 19.57
C ILE A 277 4.23 -2.02 18.75
N ALA A 278 3.18 -2.84 18.68
CA ALA A 278 3.15 -4.07 17.89
C ALA A 278 3.34 -3.78 16.39
N THR A 279 2.76 -2.69 15.90
CA THR A 279 2.97 -2.21 14.52
C THR A 279 4.42 -1.80 14.29
N CYS A 280 5.03 -1.07 15.23
CA CYS A 280 6.44 -0.69 15.14
C CYS A 280 7.37 -1.91 15.12
N HIS A 281 7.06 -2.94 15.94
CA HIS A 281 7.74 -4.22 15.94
C HIS A 281 7.65 -4.95 14.59
N SER A 282 6.45 -5.08 14.02
CA SER A 282 6.25 -5.79 12.76
C SER A 282 6.98 -5.12 11.59
N TYR A 283 7.09 -3.80 11.59
CA TYR A 283 7.92 -3.08 10.62
C TYR A 283 9.41 -3.38 10.77
N CYS A 284 9.93 -3.49 12.00
CA CYS A 284 11.33 -3.87 12.20
C CYS A 284 11.60 -5.29 11.72
N VAL A 285 10.74 -6.26 12.07
CA VAL A 285 10.90 -7.67 11.67
C VAL A 285 10.82 -7.87 10.16
N SER A 286 9.97 -7.11 9.48
CA SER A 286 9.83 -7.19 8.01
C SER A 286 10.93 -6.45 7.24
N MET A 287 11.73 -5.61 7.90
CA MET A 287 12.74 -4.78 7.25
C MET A 287 14.13 -5.42 7.32
N PRO A 288 14.74 -5.78 6.17
CA PRO A 288 16.07 -6.36 6.16
C PRO A 288 17.09 -5.37 6.73
N GLY A 289 17.89 -5.85 7.69
CA GLY A 289 18.90 -5.04 8.38
C GLY A 289 18.39 -4.26 9.59
N CYS A 290 17.13 -4.44 10.01
CA CYS A 290 16.69 -3.88 11.29
C CYS A 290 17.48 -4.48 12.47
N LYS A 291 17.99 -3.61 13.34
CA LYS A 291 18.67 -3.96 14.61
C LYS A 291 17.90 -3.52 15.84
N GLY A 292 16.76 -2.86 15.68
CA GLY A 292 15.89 -2.46 16.76
C GLY A 292 14.90 -1.39 16.34
N TYR A 293 13.96 -1.06 17.22
CA TYR A 293 13.01 0.03 17.02
C TYR A 293 12.73 0.76 18.32
N PHE A 294 12.21 1.98 18.23
CA PHE A 294 11.63 2.64 19.40
C PHE A 294 10.42 3.48 19.01
N PHE A 295 9.48 3.62 19.95
CA PHE A 295 8.22 4.33 19.77
C PHE A 295 8.11 5.50 20.74
N LYS A 296 7.63 6.65 20.25
CA LYS A 296 7.49 7.89 21.02
C LYS A 296 6.03 8.28 21.23
N THR A 297 5.79 9.07 22.28
CA THR A 297 4.48 9.68 22.60
C THR A 297 3.96 10.61 21.50
N THR A 298 4.84 11.07 20.61
CA THR A 298 4.48 11.83 19.39
C THR A 298 3.94 10.95 18.26
N LEU A 299 3.75 9.66 18.51
CA LEU A 299 3.31 8.63 17.58
C LEU A 299 4.29 8.35 16.44
N TYR A 300 5.58 8.63 16.65
CA TYR A 300 6.60 8.25 15.70
C TYR A 300 7.23 6.92 16.10
N CYS A 301 7.31 6.01 15.14
CA CYS A 301 8.10 4.80 15.19
C CYS A 301 9.40 5.04 14.42
N PHE A 302 10.51 4.64 15.02
CA PHE A 302 11.85 4.72 14.43
C PHE A 302 12.40 3.31 14.32
N ILE A 303 12.86 2.93 13.13
CA ILE A 303 13.47 1.64 12.82
C ILE A 303 14.98 1.86 12.68
N MET A 304 15.78 1.11 13.43
CA MET A 304 17.23 1.32 13.55
C MET A 304 18.00 0.30 12.72
N LYS A 305 18.98 0.78 11.96
CA LYS A 305 19.96 -0.05 11.22
C LYS A 305 21.11 -0.47 12.13
N GLU A 306 21.48 0.42 13.01
CA GLU A 306 22.59 0.27 13.94
C GLU A 306 22.13 0.81 15.29
N VAL A 307 22.44 0.08 16.36
CA VAL A 307 22.08 0.44 17.74
C VAL A 307 23.36 0.47 18.56
N THR A 308 23.76 1.67 18.99
CA THR A 308 24.97 1.87 19.80
C THR A 308 24.66 1.81 21.28
N ASP A 309 23.54 2.39 21.73
CA ASP A 309 23.17 2.43 23.14
C ASP A 309 21.66 2.70 23.34
N TYR A 310 21.21 2.57 24.59
CA TYR A 310 19.92 3.04 25.07
C TYR A 310 20.05 4.46 25.66
N LYS A 311 19.14 5.36 25.29
CA LYS A 311 19.10 6.72 25.83
C LYS A 311 17.72 7.03 26.41
N ARG A 312 17.67 7.45 27.67
CA ARG A 312 16.41 7.86 28.31
C ARG A 312 15.91 9.18 27.71
N PHE A 313 14.65 9.18 27.30
CA PHE A 313 13.94 10.38 26.88
C PHE A 313 12.51 10.30 27.39
N SER A 314 12.03 11.38 27.99
CA SER A 314 10.67 11.48 28.53
C SER A 314 9.57 11.32 27.47
N THR A 315 9.89 11.47 26.19
CA THR A 315 8.96 11.29 25.08
C THR A 315 8.98 9.88 24.48
N SER A 316 9.84 8.99 24.97
CA SER A 316 9.88 7.60 24.49
C SER A 316 8.98 6.73 25.35
N ILE A 317 8.26 5.81 24.70
CA ILE A 317 7.41 4.85 25.37
C ILE A 317 8.20 3.55 25.57
N ILE A 318 8.76 3.00 24.49
CA ILE A 318 9.51 1.75 24.50
C ILE A 318 10.61 1.76 23.44
N ALA A 319 11.72 1.09 23.73
CA ALA A 319 12.79 0.77 22.79
C ALA A 319 13.13 -0.71 22.86
N CYS A 320 13.22 -1.38 21.72
CA CYS A 320 13.52 -2.80 21.62
C CYS A 320 14.72 -3.01 20.67
N ARG A 321 15.76 -3.68 21.14
CA ARG A 321 16.99 -3.97 20.40
C ARG A 321 17.02 -5.45 20.05
N LEU A 322 17.39 -5.77 18.81
CA LEU A 322 17.63 -7.15 18.38
C LEU A 322 18.91 -7.68 19.04
N LEU A 323 18.84 -8.88 19.63
CA LEU A 323 19.97 -9.56 20.27
C LEU A 323 20.96 -10.15 19.26
#